data_AF-A0A2V8SG68-F1
#
_entry.id   AF-A0A2V8SG68-F1
#
_cell.length_a   1.000
_cell.length_b   1.000
_cell.length_c   1.000
_cell.angle_alpha   90.00
_cell.angle_beta   90.00
_cell.angle_gamma   90.00
#
_symmetry.space_group_name_H-M   'P 1'
#
loop_
_entity.id
_entity.type
_entity.pdbx_description
1 polymer ?
#
loop_
_entity_poly.entity_id
_entity_poly.type
_entity_poly.pdbx_seq_one_letter_code
_entity_poly.pdbx_strand_id
1 'polypeptide(L)'
;FAAAAVLVCTSGQAVLSQKNTSKSKAGAGVRAAATESLVGFDISSIDRSASACTDFNQFANGGWVAKNPIPPAYSRWGRFEQLSDQNQETLHQILEGLTTQKNLRAGSNERKLADYYESCMDEPAIEKAGYTPLQPELDRIAAIKDLGGLEDEIAVFHSHRVPAVFGFGAAQDFKNSSSVIAQVAQGGLGLPDRDYYTNADEKSKQTRDEYQKHVARTFQLLGDDPDRADEPRSQLPQDD
;
A
#
# COMPACT_ATOMS: atom_id res chain seq x y z
N PHE A 1 -17.96 -6.73 16.88
CA PHE A 1 -16.56 -7.18 16.74
C PHE A 1 -16.03 -6.52 15.49
N ALA A 2 -15.31 -5.42 15.68
CA ALA A 2 -14.87 -4.52 14.63
C ALA A 2 -13.86 -5.21 13.71
N ALA A 3 -14.18 -5.28 12.42
CA ALA A 3 -13.25 -5.74 11.39
C ALA A 3 -12.63 -4.48 10.77
N ALA A 4 -11.36 -4.25 11.07
CA ALA A 4 -10.60 -3.14 10.52
C ALA A 4 -10.47 -3.28 9.00
N ALA A 5 -11.18 -2.42 8.26
CA ALA A 5 -10.93 -2.22 6.84
C ALA A 5 -9.67 -1.37 6.69
N VAL A 6 -8.56 -1.98 6.31
CA VAL A 6 -7.31 -1.26 6.01
C VAL A 6 -7.47 -0.59 4.66
N LEU A 7 -7.84 0.70 4.68
CA LEU A 7 -7.81 1.57 3.51
C LEU A 7 -6.37 2.04 3.29
N VAL A 8 -5.67 1.45 2.32
CA VAL A 8 -4.32 1.88 1.94
C VAL A 8 -4.41 3.19 1.14
N CYS A 9 -4.15 4.31 1.79
CA CYS A 9 -3.95 5.60 1.13
C CYS A 9 -2.61 5.59 0.37
N THR A 10 -2.63 5.30 -0.94
CA THR A 10 -1.43 5.42 -1.78
C THR A 10 -1.15 6.88 -2.11
N SER A 11 0.01 7.38 -1.70
CA SER A 11 0.49 8.72 -2.00
C SER A 11 0.85 8.86 -3.49
N GLY A 12 0.14 9.74 -4.19
CA GLY A 12 0.49 10.13 -5.56
C GLY A 12 1.75 11.00 -5.56
N GLN A 13 2.82 10.55 -6.22
CA GLN A 13 4.02 11.35 -6.42
C GLN A 13 3.79 12.38 -7.54
N ALA A 14 3.78 13.67 -7.20
CA ALA A 14 3.91 14.75 -8.16
C ALA A 14 5.38 15.20 -8.23
N VAL A 15 6.01 15.06 -9.39
CA VAL A 15 7.37 15.57 -9.66
C VAL A 15 7.27 17.05 -10.00
N LEU A 16 7.73 17.92 -9.08
CA LEU A 16 7.93 19.35 -9.34
C LEU A 16 9.37 19.61 -9.77
N SER A 17 9.57 20.03 -11.01
CA SER A 17 10.85 20.48 -11.55
C SER A 17 11.10 21.95 -11.14
N GLN A 18 12.08 22.21 -10.29
CA GLN A 18 12.56 23.57 -9.98
C GLN A 18 13.89 23.84 -10.70
N LYS A 19 13.89 24.84 -11.60
CA LYS A 19 15.10 25.43 -12.16
C LYS A 19 15.79 26.28 -11.10
N ASN A 20 17.02 25.91 -10.74
CA ASN A 20 17.80 26.55 -9.70
C ASN A 20 18.73 27.61 -10.30
N THR A 21 18.47 28.89 -10.06
CA THR A 21 19.45 29.97 -10.30
C THR A 21 19.56 30.82 -9.05
N SER A 22 20.61 30.60 -8.25
CA SER A 22 20.97 31.48 -7.14
C SER A 22 22.46 31.82 -7.21
N LYS A 23 22.74 33.12 -7.31
CA LYS A 23 24.07 33.72 -7.17
C LYS A 23 24.38 33.86 -5.67
N SER A 24 25.50 33.27 -5.25
CA SER A 24 26.01 33.37 -3.87
C SER A 24 26.61 34.76 -3.58
N LYS A 25 26.21 35.35 -2.44
CA LYS A 25 26.99 36.37 -1.73
C LYS A 25 27.32 35.83 -0.35
N ALA A 26 28.61 35.76 -0.04
CA ALA A 26 29.15 35.33 1.24
C ALA A 26 28.92 36.40 2.32
N GLY A 27 28.46 35.96 3.49
CA GLY A 27 28.37 36.73 4.73
C GLY A 27 28.77 35.84 5.90
N ALA A 28 29.67 36.34 6.73
CA ALA A 28 30.43 35.60 7.74
C ALA A 28 29.63 35.25 9.00
N GLY A 29 30.03 34.13 9.64
CA GLY A 29 30.03 33.99 11.10
C GLY A 29 28.82 33.32 11.74
N VAL A 30 28.72 31.99 11.63
CA VAL A 30 28.08 31.17 12.67
C VAL A 30 29.13 30.18 13.15
N ARG A 31 29.43 30.26 14.46
CA ARG A 31 30.27 29.31 15.19
C ARG A 31 29.73 27.91 14.91
N ALA A 32 30.54 27.05 14.30
CA ALA A 32 30.21 25.65 14.11
C ALA A 32 29.93 25.04 15.49
N ALA A 33 28.66 24.80 15.79
CA ALA A 33 28.29 23.84 16.82
C ALA A 33 29.02 22.54 16.46
N ALA A 34 29.69 21.96 17.46
CA ALA A 34 30.42 20.71 17.30
C ALA A 34 29.54 19.74 16.52
N THR A 35 30.03 19.35 15.35
CA THR A 35 29.43 18.30 14.56
C THR A 35 29.48 17.07 15.46
N GLU A 36 28.35 16.69 16.07
CA GLU A 36 28.23 15.32 16.53
C GLU A 36 28.66 14.47 15.36
N SER A 37 29.68 13.63 15.59
CA SER A 37 30.13 12.71 14.56
C SER A 37 28.88 11.99 14.10
N LEU A 38 28.50 12.15 12.83
CA LEU A 38 27.56 11.25 12.20
C LEU A 38 28.18 9.87 12.36
N VAL A 39 27.71 9.12 13.36
CA VAL A 39 28.14 7.75 13.59
C VAL A 39 27.53 6.98 12.44
N GLY A 40 28.20 7.00 11.28
CA GLY A 40 27.71 6.37 10.05
C GLY A 40 27.51 4.86 10.23
N PHE A 41 28.18 4.28 11.23
CA PHE A 41 28.04 2.88 11.60
C PHE A 41 28.05 2.70 13.13
N ASP A 42 26.96 2.16 13.67
CA ASP A 42 26.89 1.79 15.09
C ASP A 42 27.66 0.47 15.32
N ILE A 43 28.89 0.59 15.83
CA ILE A 43 29.74 -0.56 16.14
C ILE A 43 29.11 -1.48 17.20
N SER A 44 28.16 -0.99 18.00
CA SER A 44 27.44 -1.81 18.99
C SER A 44 26.46 -2.83 18.38
N SER A 45 26.23 -2.71 17.07
CA SER A 45 25.40 -3.64 16.29
C SER A 45 26.19 -4.85 15.75
N ILE A 46 27.54 -4.81 15.79
CA ILE A 46 28.41 -5.91 15.34
C ILE A 46 28.36 -7.07 16.34
N ASP A 47 28.11 -8.28 15.85
CA ASP A 47 28.31 -9.51 16.59
C ASP A 47 29.70 -10.10 16.31
N ARG A 48 30.63 -9.83 17.23
CA ARG A 48 32.02 -10.33 17.13
C ARG A 48 32.16 -11.83 17.42
N SER A 49 31.09 -12.52 17.82
CA SER A 49 31.13 -13.98 18.00
C SER A 49 31.04 -14.73 16.66
N ALA A 50 30.51 -14.09 15.62
CA ALA A 50 30.48 -14.63 14.26
C ALA A 50 31.73 -14.21 13.47
N SER A 51 32.24 -15.09 12.61
CA SER A 51 33.34 -14.77 11.70
C SER A 51 32.81 -14.01 10.48
N ALA A 52 33.37 -12.83 10.23
CA ALA A 52 33.07 -12.02 9.05
C ALA A 52 33.34 -12.75 7.72
N CYS A 53 34.27 -13.72 7.71
CA CYS A 53 34.62 -14.47 6.50
C CYS A 53 33.65 -15.61 6.20
N THR A 54 32.83 -16.04 7.16
CA THR A 54 31.90 -17.17 7.00
C THR A 54 30.45 -16.75 7.01
N ASP A 55 30.09 -15.79 7.87
CA ASP A 55 28.75 -15.21 7.94
C ASP A 55 28.88 -13.71 8.22
N PHE A 56 29.09 -12.96 7.13
CA PHE A 56 29.22 -11.51 7.21
C PHE A 56 27.91 -10.85 7.69
N ASN A 57 26.75 -11.46 7.43
CA ASN A 57 25.48 -10.92 7.86
C ASN A 57 25.33 -11.00 9.38
N GLN A 58 25.59 -12.17 9.98
CA GLN A 58 25.58 -12.30 11.44
C GLN A 58 26.65 -11.40 12.07
N PHE A 59 27.87 -11.37 11.52
CA PHE A 59 28.92 -10.49 12.05
C PHE A 59 28.51 -9.01 12.04
N ALA A 60 27.99 -8.50 10.93
CA ALA A 60 27.65 -7.09 10.79
C ALA A 60 26.35 -6.69 11.50
N ASN A 61 25.34 -7.56 11.48
CA ASN A 61 23.96 -7.22 11.87
C ASN A 61 23.45 -7.97 13.10
N GLY A 62 24.13 -9.03 13.55
CA GLY A 62 23.64 -9.95 14.58
C GLY A 62 23.32 -9.26 15.91
N GLY A 63 24.14 -8.29 16.31
CA GLY A 63 23.90 -7.49 17.52
C GLY A 63 22.67 -6.58 17.38
N TRP A 64 22.40 -6.06 16.19
CA TRP A 64 21.19 -5.27 15.92
C TRP A 64 19.94 -6.17 15.93
N VAL A 65 19.97 -7.30 15.22
CA VAL A 65 18.85 -8.26 15.14
C VAL A 65 18.45 -8.74 16.53
N ALA A 66 19.42 -9.07 17.38
CA ALA A 66 19.15 -9.50 18.76
C ALA A 66 18.44 -8.44 19.61
N LYS A 67 18.70 -7.15 19.36
CA LYS A 67 18.12 -6.02 20.11
C LYS A 67 16.81 -5.49 19.52
N ASN A 68 16.47 -5.89 18.29
CA ASN A 68 15.34 -5.34 17.53
C ASN A 68 14.44 -6.48 17.03
N PRO A 69 13.73 -7.18 17.92
CA PRO A 69 12.74 -8.18 17.51
C PRO A 69 11.66 -7.53 16.64
N ILE A 70 11.07 -8.31 15.73
CA ILE A 70 9.98 -7.83 14.88
C ILE A 70 8.79 -7.44 15.76
N PRO A 71 8.36 -6.16 15.79
CA PRO A 71 7.23 -5.77 16.59
C PRO A 71 5.94 -6.40 16.05
N PRO A 72 4.91 -6.67 16.88
CA PRO A 72 3.71 -7.39 16.46
C PRO A 72 2.94 -6.77 15.29
N ALA A 73 3.06 -5.45 15.10
CA ALA A 73 2.42 -4.73 14.00
C ALA A 73 3.10 -4.93 12.63
N TYR A 74 4.27 -5.58 12.58
CA TYR A 74 5.08 -5.70 11.38
C TYR A 74 5.34 -7.17 11.00
N SER A 75 5.40 -7.45 9.70
CA SER A 75 5.79 -8.77 9.17
C SER A 75 7.32 -8.93 9.00
N ARG A 76 8.05 -7.81 9.00
CA ARG A 76 9.51 -7.72 8.94
C ARG A 76 9.96 -6.46 9.67
N TRP A 77 11.17 -6.48 10.20
CA TRP A 77 11.74 -5.33 10.88
C TRP A 77 13.23 -5.19 10.61
N GLY A 78 13.62 -3.97 10.26
CA GLY A 78 14.95 -3.64 9.76
C GLY A 78 15.18 -2.13 9.82
N ARG A 79 16.38 -1.70 9.39
CA ARG A 79 16.75 -0.29 9.35
C ARG A 79 15.88 0.54 8.40
N PHE A 80 15.38 -0.06 7.31
CA PHE A 80 14.50 0.61 6.36
C PHE A 80 13.10 0.81 6.93
N GLU A 81 12.60 -0.17 7.68
CA GLU A 81 11.32 -0.09 8.39
C GLU A 81 11.39 0.95 9.51
N GLN A 82 12.48 0.99 10.29
CA GLN A 82 12.72 2.06 11.26
C GLN A 82 12.70 3.45 10.62
N LEU A 83 13.37 3.61 9.48
CA LEU A 83 13.36 4.88 8.75
C LEU A 83 11.97 5.23 8.20
N SER A 84 11.25 4.23 7.67
CA SER A 84 9.89 4.42 7.16
C SER A 84 8.94 4.85 8.27
N ASP A 85 9.03 4.23 9.45
CA ASP A 85 8.22 4.53 10.63
C ASP A 85 8.50 5.95 11.13
N GLN A 86 9.77 6.36 11.23
CA GLN A 86 10.16 7.74 11.58
C GLN A 86 9.66 8.78 10.57
N ASN A 87 9.75 8.46 9.28
CA ASN A 87 9.22 9.33 8.23
C ASN A 87 7.69 9.42 8.30
N GLN A 88 7.01 8.31 8.59
CA GLN A 88 5.55 8.28 8.75
C GLN A 88 5.12 9.13 9.93
N GLU A 89 5.81 9.07 11.07
CA GLU A 89 5.56 9.94 12.22
C GLU A 89 5.76 11.43 11.87
N THR A 90 6.81 11.75 11.10
CA THR A 90 7.03 13.13 10.64
C THR A 90 5.89 13.61 9.73
N LEU A 91 5.44 12.77 8.80
CA LEU A 91 4.30 13.08 7.93
C LEU A 91 3.00 13.23 8.73
N HIS A 92 2.77 12.36 9.71
CA HIS A 92 1.63 12.42 10.62
C HIS A 92 1.60 13.77 11.35
N GLN A 93 2.72 14.19 11.95
CA GLN A 93 2.82 15.49 12.62
C GLN A 93 2.56 16.68 11.68
N ILE A 94 3.02 16.61 10.42
CA ILE A 94 2.73 17.64 9.42
C ILE A 94 1.23 17.72 9.14
N LEU A 95 0.57 16.57 8.93
CA LEU A 95 -0.85 16.50 8.63
C LEU A 95 -1.70 16.98 9.81
N GLU A 96 -1.41 16.53 11.04
CA GLU A 96 -2.02 17.06 12.27
C GLU A 96 -1.78 18.57 12.43
N GLY A 97 -0.58 19.03 12.08
CA GLY A 97 -0.27 20.46 12.08
C GLY A 97 -1.15 21.24 11.10
N LEU A 98 -1.52 20.67 9.95
CA LEU A 98 -2.40 21.30 8.97
C LEU A 98 -3.86 21.34 9.46
N THR A 99 -4.37 20.27 10.06
CA THR A 99 -5.77 20.21 10.55
C THR A 99 -6.06 21.26 11.64
N THR A 100 -5.06 21.63 12.43
CA THR A 100 -5.20 22.69 13.45
C THR A 100 -5.25 24.11 12.88
N GLN A 101 -4.92 24.32 11.60
CA GLN A 101 -4.88 25.65 10.99
C GLN A 101 -6.28 26.13 10.56
N LYS A 102 -6.72 27.25 11.14
CA LYS A 102 -8.08 27.78 10.93
C LYS A 102 -8.31 28.45 9.57
N ASN A 103 -7.24 28.89 8.88
CA ASN A 103 -7.34 29.77 7.72
C ASN A 103 -6.66 29.18 6.46
N LEU A 104 -6.71 27.86 6.29
CA LEU A 104 -6.25 27.23 5.05
C LEU A 104 -7.09 27.72 3.87
N ARG A 105 -6.42 28.19 2.82
CA ARG A 105 -7.08 28.71 1.62
C ARG A 105 -7.85 27.58 0.92
N ALA A 106 -9.12 27.80 0.63
CA ALA A 106 -9.93 26.84 -0.11
C ALA A 106 -9.27 26.44 -1.44
N GLY A 107 -9.25 25.13 -1.72
CA GLY A 107 -8.65 24.54 -2.91
C GLY A 107 -7.11 24.51 -2.95
N SER A 108 -6.42 24.99 -1.90
CA SER A 108 -4.96 24.84 -1.79
C SER A 108 -4.56 23.39 -1.51
N ASN A 109 -3.29 23.06 -1.73
CA ASN A 109 -2.79 21.71 -1.46
C ASN A 109 -2.87 21.39 0.03
N GLU A 110 -2.57 22.37 0.89
CA GLU A 110 -2.66 22.25 2.34
C GLU A 110 -4.09 21.93 2.77
N ARG A 111 -5.08 22.63 2.21
CA ARG A 111 -6.49 22.38 2.50
C ARG A 111 -6.91 20.97 2.06
N LYS A 112 -6.53 20.56 0.84
CA LYS A 112 -6.83 19.21 0.33
C LYS A 112 -6.18 18.11 1.17
N LEU A 113 -4.95 18.31 1.63
CA LEU A 113 -4.25 17.36 2.49
C LEU A 113 -4.91 17.26 3.86
N ALA A 114 -5.30 18.39 4.47
CA ALA A 114 -6.03 18.40 5.73
C ALA A 114 -7.38 17.68 5.59
N ASP A 115 -8.20 18.07 4.61
CA ASP A 115 -9.54 17.46 4.41
C ASP A 115 -9.45 15.95 4.12
N TYR A 116 -8.45 15.51 3.34
CA TYR A 116 -8.22 14.10 3.03
C TYR A 116 -7.73 13.30 4.24
N TYR A 117 -6.87 13.90 5.06
CA TYR A 117 -6.40 13.27 6.28
C TYR A 117 -7.53 13.15 7.32
N GLU A 118 -8.29 14.22 7.55
CA GLU A 118 -9.42 14.21 8.47
C GLU A 118 -10.50 13.19 8.06
N SER A 119 -10.79 13.06 6.76
CA SER A 119 -11.75 12.06 6.29
C SER A 119 -11.28 10.63 6.53
N CYS A 120 -9.97 10.38 6.51
CA CYS A 120 -9.39 9.07 6.81
C CYS A 120 -9.40 8.76 8.32
N MET A 121 -9.25 9.79 9.16
CA MET A 121 -9.14 9.63 10.62
C MET A 121 -10.50 9.63 11.35
N ASP A 122 -11.60 9.99 10.68
CA ASP A 122 -12.96 9.97 11.26
C ASP A 122 -13.55 8.55 11.28
N GLU A 123 -12.98 7.69 12.12
CA GLU A 123 -13.48 6.32 12.35
C GLU A 123 -14.98 6.28 12.68
N PRO A 124 -15.55 7.16 13.55
CA PRO A 124 -16.99 7.17 13.80
C PRO A 124 -17.85 7.40 12.55
N ALA A 125 -17.43 8.30 11.66
CA ALA A 125 -18.14 8.51 10.40
C ALA A 125 -18.01 7.30 9.47
N ILE A 126 -16.83 6.69 9.39
CA ILE A 126 -16.57 5.48 8.59
C ILE A 126 -17.46 4.32 9.08
N GLU A 127 -17.45 4.03 10.39
CA GLU A 127 -18.24 2.96 10.99
C GLU A 127 -19.74 3.20 10.83
N LYS A 128 -20.19 4.46 10.93
CA LYS A 128 -21.59 4.83 10.70
C LYS A 128 -22.00 4.64 9.23
N ALA A 129 -21.11 4.93 8.28
CA ALA A 129 -21.39 4.77 6.86
C ALA A 129 -21.45 3.28 6.45
N GLY A 130 -20.66 2.43 7.11
CA GLY A 130 -20.53 1.01 6.78
C GLY A 130 -20.12 0.81 5.32
N TYR A 131 -20.69 -0.20 4.66
CA TYR A 131 -20.42 -0.44 3.23
C TYR A 131 -21.29 0.38 2.28
N THR A 132 -22.20 1.23 2.79
CA THR A 132 -23.15 2.01 1.96
C THR A 132 -22.48 2.79 0.82
N PRO A 133 -21.29 3.42 1.00
CA PRO A 133 -20.60 4.10 -0.09
C PRO A 133 -20.22 3.21 -1.28
N LEU A 134 -20.17 1.89 -1.10
CA LEU A 134 -19.88 0.90 -2.16
C LEU A 134 -21.13 0.48 -2.94
N GLN A 135 -22.34 0.78 -2.45
CA GLN A 135 -23.58 0.30 -3.06
C GLN A 135 -23.72 0.65 -4.55
N PRO A 136 -23.40 1.88 -5.02
CA PRO A 136 -23.48 2.20 -6.45
C PRO A 136 -22.56 1.36 -7.33
N GLU A 137 -21.43 0.89 -6.79
CA GLU A 137 -20.50 0.00 -7.50
C GLU A 137 -21.07 -1.41 -7.56
N LEU A 138 -21.58 -1.91 -6.43
CA LEU A 138 -22.21 -3.23 -6.33
C LEU A 138 -23.44 -3.35 -7.24
N ASP A 139 -24.27 -2.30 -7.30
CA ASP A 139 -25.46 -2.27 -8.16
C ASP A 139 -25.10 -2.33 -9.65
N ARG A 140 -24.00 -1.68 -10.07
CA ARG A 140 -23.53 -1.77 -11.47
C ARG A 140 -23.04 -3.17 -11.80
N ILE A 141 -22.24 -3.78 -10.91
CA ILE A 141 -21.76 -5.15 -11.09
C ILE A 141 -22.95 -6.13 -11.18
N ALA A 142 -23.93 -5.99 -10.29
CA ALA A 142 -25.13 -6.85 -10.28
C ALA A 142 -26.02 -6.67 -11.53
N ALA A 143 -25.91 -5.54 -12.23
CA ALA A 143 -26.67 -5.26 -13.45
C ALA A 143 -26.05 -5.87 -14.72
N ILE A 144 -24.84 -6.44 -14.64
CA ILE A 144 -24.18 -7.12 -15.76
C ILE A 144 -24.96 -8.38 -16.14
N LYS A 145 -25.33 -8.51 -17.42
CA LYS A 145 -26.15 -9.62 -17.93
C LYS A 145 -25.49 -10.43 -19.05
N ASP A 146 -24.44 -9.87 -19.64
CA ASP A 146 -23.75 -10.44 -20.78
C ASP A 146 -22.28 -10.01 -20.81
N LEU A 147 -21.55 -10.53 -21.77
CA LEU A 147 -20.13 -10.24 -21.96
C LEU A 147 -19.87 -8.76 -22.25
N GLY A 148 -20.75 -8.09 -23.00
CA GLY A 148 -20.60 -6.66 -23.30
C GLY A 148 -20.67 -5.80 -22.04
N GLY A 149 -21.64 -6.09 -21.15
CA GLY A 149 -21.71 -5.43 -19.85
C GLY A 149 -20.50 -5.72 -18.95
N LEU A 150 -19.91 -6.91 -19.05
CA LEU A 150 -18.67 -7.23 -18.32
C LEU A 150 -17.48 -6.44 -18.86
N GLU A 151 -17.34 -6.32 -20.17
CA GLU A 151 -16.30 -5.50 -20.82
C GLU A 151 -16.40 -4.03 -20.41
N ASP A 152 -17.62 -3.49 -20.39
CA ASP A 152 -17.91 -2.12 -19.95
C ASP A 152 -17.51 -1.90 -18.48
N GLU A 153 -17.85 -2.82 -17.57
CA GLU A 153 -17.48 -2.67 -16.15
C GLU A 153 -15.97 -2.83 -15.92
N ILE A 154 -15.29 -3.71 -16.67
CA ILE A 154 -13.82 -3.80 -16.64
C ILE A 154 -13.20 -2.46 -17.05
N ALA A 155 -13.75 -1.79 -18.07
CA ALA A 155 -13.29 -0.47 -18.48
C ALA A 155 -13.51 0.59 -17.40
N VAL A 156 -14.66 0.57 -16.71
CA VAL A 156 -14.94 1.43 -15.55
C VAL A 156 -13.90 1.20 -14.45
N PHE A 157 -13.64 -0.06 -14.09
CA PHE A 157 -12.67 -0.42 -13.06
C PHE A 157 -11.26 0.09 -13.40
N HIS A 158 -10.80 -0.13 -14.63
CA HIS A 158 -9.50 0.40 -15.06
C HIS A 158 -9.46 1.94 -15.05
N SER A 159 -10.57 2.62 -15.36
CA SER A 159 -10.66 4.08 -15.28
C SER A 159 -10.49 4.61 -13.84
N HIS A 160 -10.90 3.82 -12.85
CA HIS A 160 -10.74 4.07 -11.42
C HIS A 160 -9.47 3.44 -10.83
N ARG A 161 -8.62 2.82 -11.67
CA ARG A 161 -7.42 2.06 -11.25
C ARG A 161 -7.72 0.89 -10.30
N VAL A 162 -8.92 0.34 -10.37
CA VAL A 162 -9.28 -0.93 -9.76
C VAL A 162 -8.84 -2.06 -10.70
N PRO A 163 -7.97 -2.98 -10.28
CA PRO A 163 -7.56 -4.10 -11.13
C PRO A 163 -8.73 -5.06 -11.40
N ALA A 164 -8.97 -5.38 -12.67
CA ALA A 164 -9.92 -6.43 -13.09
C ALA A 164 -9.35 -7.20 -14.27
N VAL A 165 -9.27 -8.54 -14.13
CA VAL A 165 -8.81 -9.53 -15.13
C VAL A 165 -7.35 -9.36 -15.57
N PHE A 166 -6.96 -8.18 -16.03
CA PHE A 166 -5.61 -7.80 -16.46
C PHE A 166 -5.25 -6.41 -15.94
N GLY A 167 -3.96 -6.10 -15.91
CA GLY A 167 -3.47 -4.76 -15.66
C GLY A 167 -3.52 -3.93 -16.95
N PHE A 168 -4.04 -2.71 -16.87
CA PHE A 168 -4.09 -1.78 -17.99
C PHE A 168 -3.67 -0.38 -17.53
N GLY A 169 -2.81 0.27 -18.30
CA GLY A 169 -2.37 1.61 -17.96
C GLY A 169 -1.47 2.25 -19.02
N ALA A 170 -1.20 3.53 -18.82
CA ALA A 170 -0.27 4.29 -19.65
C ALA A 170 1.15 4.17 -19.09
N ALA A 171 2.11 3.82 -19.95
CA ALA A 171 3.52 3.78 -19.59
C ALA A 171 4.40 4.13 -20.81
N GLN A 172 5.68 4.45 -20.55
CA GLN A 172 6.63 4.79 -21.61
C GLN A 172 6.85 3.59 -22.54
N ASP A 173 6.94 3.86 -23.85
CA ASP A 173 7.33 2.84 -24.82
C ASP A 173 8.80 2.45 -24.63
N PHE A 174 9.07 1.15 -24.44
CA PHE A 174 10.42 0.62 -24.32
C PHE A 174 11.28 0.83 -25.57
N LYS A 175 10.67 1.02 -26.75
CA LYS A 175 11.37 1.33 -28.00
C LYS A 175 11.49 2.84 -28.26
N ASN A 176 10.68 3.65 -27.59
CA ASN A 176 10.70 5.10 -27.72
C ASN A 176 10.32 5.79 -26.40
N SER A 177 11.32 6.10 -25.57
CA SER A 177 11.11 6.70 -24.26
C SER A 177 10.52 8.12 -24.29
N SER A 178 10.30 8.72 -25.47
CA SER A 178 9.58 9.99 -25.64
C SER A 178 8.09 9.79 -25.93
N SER A 179 7.61 8.55 -26.01
CA SER A 179 6.20 8.21 -26.26
C SER A 179 5.58 7.47 -25.08
N VAL A 180 4.30 7.75 -24.84
CA VAL A 180 3.43 7.03 -23.91
C VAL A 180 2.54 6.11 -24.73
N ILE A 181 2.49 4.84 -24.38
CA ILE A 181 1.61 3.85 -24.99
C ILE A 181 0.72 3.20 -23.94
N ALA A 182 -0.38 2.60 -24.40
CA ALA A 182 -1.14 1.67 -23.56
C ALA A 182 -0.31 0.39 -23.36
N GLN A 183 -0.21 -0.04 -22.10
CA GLN A 183 0.38 -1.32 -21.73
C GLN A 183 -0.68 -2.22 -21.10
N VAL A 184 -0.65 -3.48 -21.50
CA VAL A 184 -1.46 -4.57 -20.94
C VAL A 184 -0.52 -5.54 -20.25
N ALA A 185 -0.83 -5.92 -19.02
CA ALA A 185 -0.06 -6.88 -18.25
C ALA A 185 -0.99 -7.94 -17.65
N GLN A 186 -0.44 -9.12 -17.34
CA GLN A 186 -1.18 -10.15 -16.62
C GLN A 186 -1.66 -9.61 -15.26
N GLY A 187 -2.89 -9.97 -14.88
CA GLY A 187 -3.48 -9.64 -13.59
C GLY A 187 -4.47 -10.71 -13.13
N GLY A 188 -5.40 -10.32 -12.26
CA GLY A 188 -6.55 -11.15 -11.88
C GLY A 188 -6.33 -12.14 -10.74
N LEU A 189 -5.14 -12.19 -10.14
CA LEU A 189 -4.89 -13.02 -8.95
C LEU A 189 -5.18 -12.23 -7.66
N GLY A 190 -5.75 -12.91 -6.66
CA GLY A 190 -5.96 -12.35 -5.32
C GLY A 190 -4.90 -12.79 -4.29
N LEU A 191 -4.13 -13.85 -4.59
CA LEU A 191 -2.94 -14.25 -3.85
C LEU A 191 -1.67 -13.70 -4.54
N PRO A 192 -0.53 -13.61 -3.83
CA PRO A 192 0.64 -12.86 -4.29
C PRO A 192 1.20 -13.28 -5.66
N ASP A 193 1.12 -14.55 -6.01
CA ASP A 193 1.62 -15.08 -7.28
C ASP A 193 0.95 -16.42 -7.65
N ARG A 194 1.33 -16.95 -8.81
CA ARG A 194 0.82 -18.21 -9.38
C ARG A 194 1.11 -19.43 -8.49
N ASP A 195 2.25 -19.46 -7.82
CA ASP A 195 2.73 -20.65 -7.10
C ASP A 195 1.83 -20.96 -5.89
N TYR A 196 1.19 -19.93 -5.31
CA TYR A 196 0.13 -20.12 -4.31
C TYR A 196 -1.06 -20.93 -4.84
N TYR A 197 -1.35 -20.91 -6.14
CA TYR A 197 -2.44 -21.66 -6.76
C TYR A 197 -2.02 -23.04 -7.24
N THR A 198 -0.78 -23.19 -7.71
CA THR A 198 -0.32 -24.44 -8.35
C THR A 198 0.43 -25.38 -7.42
N ASN A 199 1.04 -24.88 -6.34
CA ASN A 199 1.82 -25.73 -5.45
C ASN A 199 0.91 -26.60 -4.56
N ALA A 200 1.38 -27.82 -4.33
CA ALA A 200 0.67 -28.85 -3.56
C ALA A 200 1.21 -29.04 -2.13
N ASP A 201 2.16 -28.20 -1.69
CA ASP A 201 2.62 -28.23 -0.30
C ASP A 201 1.52 -27.74 0.67
N GLU A 202 1.65 -28.15 1.93
CA GLU A 202 0.63 -27.90 2.95
C GLU A 202 0.45 -26.40 3.23
N LYS A 203 1.52 -25.60 3.13
CA LYS A 203 1.42 -24.15 3.37
C LYS A 203 0.63 -23.46 2.25
N SER A 204 0.87 -23.83 0.99
CA SER A 204 0.08 -23.31 -0.12
C SER A 204 -1.38 -23.74 -0.07
N LYS A 205 -1.68 -25.01 0.28
CA LYS A 205 -3.08 -25.46 0.50
C LYS A 205 -3.75 -24.66 1.60
N GLN A 206 -3.13 -24.57 2.77
CA GLN A 206 -3.66 -23.82 3.91
C GLN A 206 -3.90 -22.35 3.55
N THR A 207 -2.98 -21.72 2.81
CA THR A 207 -3.16 -20.31 2.38
C THR A 207 -4.36 -20.15 1.45
N ARG A 208 -4.58 -21.08 0.52
CA ARG A 208 -5.77 -21.04 -0.35
C ARG A 208 -7.06 -21.23 0.45
N ASP A 209 -7.06 -22.15 1.42
CA ASP A 209 -8.23 -22.39 2.27
C ASP A 209 -8.58 -21.13 3.08
N GLU A 210 -7.58 -20.46 3.67
CA GLU A 210 -7.79 -19.20 4.40
C GLU A 210 -8.21 -18.05 3.46
N TYR A 211 -7.70 -18.01 2.23
CA TYR A 211 -8.13 -17.04 1.23
C TYR A 211 -9.60 -17.20 0.86
N GLN A 212 -10.06 -18.45 0.63
CA GLN A 212 -11.47 -18.72 0.36
C GLN A 212 -12.37 -18.28 1.53
N LYS A 213 -12.00 -18.61 2.77
CA LYS A 213 -12.71 -18.16 3.97
C LYS A 213 -12.76 -16.64 4.09
N HIS A 214 -11.65 -15.97 3.77
CA HIS A 214 -11.59 -14.50 3.80
C HIS A 214 -12.54 -13.87 2.78
N VAL A 215 -12.59 -14.41 1.56
CA VAL A 215 -13.50 -13.95 0.50
C VAL A 215 -14.95 -14.19 0.92
N ALA A 216 -15.27 -15.40 1.39
CA ALA A 216 -16.61 -15.75 1.88
C ALA A 216 -17.05 -14.81 3.02
N ARG A 217 -16.16 -14.56 3.99
CA ARG A 217 -16.42 -13.64 5.10
C ARG A 217 -16.64 -12.20 4.63
N THR A 218 -15.93 -11.76 3.60
CA THR A 218 -16.12 -10.42 3.02
C THR A 218 -17.52 -10.28 2.42
N PHE A 219 -18.00 -11.28 1.67
CA PHE A 219 -19.38 -11.28 1.15
C PHE A 219 -20.42 -11.29 2.27
N GLN A 220 -20.20 -12.06 3.35
CA GLN A 220 -21.08 -12.04 4.52
C GLN A 220 -21.15 -10.64 5.17
N LEU A 221 -20.03 -9.91 5.23
CA LEU A 221 -20.01 -8.54 5.75
C LEU A 221 -20.75 -7.55 4.84
N LEU A 222 -20.89 -7.86 3.54
CA LEU A 222 -21.69 -7.09 2.58
C LEU A 222 -23.18 -7.46 2.58
N GLY A 223 -23.59 -8.44 3.40
CA GLY A 223 -24.98 -8.85 3.56
C GLY A 223 -25.40 -10.12 2.80
N ASP A 224 -24.47 -10.83 2.15
CA ASP A 224 -24.78 -12.14 1.57
C ASP A 224 -25.10 -13.17 2.67
N ASP A 225 -25.97 -14.13 2.32
CA ASP A 225 -26.32 -15.24 3.19
C ASP A 225 -25.05 -16.06 3.56
N PRO A 226 -24.80 -16.34 4.85
CA PRO A 226 -23.64 -17.12 5.27
C PRO A 226 -23.53 -18.48 4.59
N ASP A 227 -24.66 -19.11 4.23
CA ASP A 227 -24.70 -20.42 3.57
C ASP A 227 -24.44 -20.33 2.05
N ARG A 228 -24.55 -19.12 1.45
CA ARG A 228 -24.20 -18.86 0.04
C ARG A 228 -22.71 -18.59 -0.18
N ALA A 229 -22.00 -18.18 0.85
CA ALA A 229 -20.60 -17.77 0.75
C ALA A 229 -19.63 -18.98 0.75
N ASP A 230 -20.06 -20.11 1.31
CA ASP A 230 -19.28 -21.35 1.43
C ASP A 230 -19.50 -22.34 0.26
N GLU A 231 -20.43 -22.06 -0.66
CA GLU A 231 -20.48 -22.79 -1.92
C GLU A 231 -19.26 -22.39 -2.76
N PRO A 232 -18.36 -23.32 -3.11
CA PRO A 232 -17.31 -23.00 -4.06
C PRO A 232 -18.01 -22.63 -5.37
N ARG A 233 -17.96 -21.35 -5.76
CA ARG A 233 -18.34 -20.82 -7.09
C ARG A 233 -17.46 -21.37 -8.23
N SER A 234 -16.91 -22.57 -8.02
CA SER A 234 -16.11 -23.42 -8.90
C SER A 234 -16.87 -24.01 -10.08
N GLN A 235 -18.14 -23.65 -10.27
CA GLN A 235 -18.91 -24.08 -11.44
C GLN A 235 -19.30 -22.86 -12.26
N LEU A 236 -18.34 -22.39 -13.08
CA LEU A 236 -18.74 -21.86 -14.39
C LEU A 236 -19.54 -22.97 -15.09
N PRO A 237 -20.69 -22.67 -15.72
CA PRO A 237 -21.41 -23.64 -16.51
C PRO A 237 -20.44 -24.34 -17.46
N GLN A 238 -20.36 -25.66 -17.39
CA GLN A 238 -19.80 -26.41 -18.51
C GLN A 238 -20.85 -26.33 -19.60
N ASP A 239 -20.60 -25.47 -20.58
CA ASP A 239 -21.39 -25.44 -21.80
C ASP A 239 -21.17 -26.78 -22.53
N ASP A 240 -22.22 -27.59 -22.62
CA ASP A 240 -22.37 -28.71 -23.55
C ASP A 240 -22.71 -28.20 -24.96
#